data_AF-A0A2H0KB89-F1
#
_entry.id   AF-A0A2H0KB89-F1
#
_cell.length_a   1.000
_cell.length_b   1.000
_cell.length_c   1.000
_cell.angle_alpha   90.00
_cell.angle_beta   90.00
_cell.angle_gamma   90.00
#
_symmetry.space_group_name_H-M   'P 1'
#
loop_
_entity.id
_entity.type
_entity.pdbx_description
1 polymer ?
#
loop_
_entity_poly.entity_id
_entity_poly.type
_entity_poly.pdbx_seq_one_letter_code
_entity_poly.pdbx_strand_id
1 'polypeptide(L)'
;MEDTDEKRIEKIKELAKSYYFIDEGILIDKHLELLRVFDIKGFENIATHPHREKRVYISRKALKHFVESRRAELEKYHTEEEALKRIDFALGEIKEVVVNYHSYTRERTDDGIEKHFYARNYHSQGQPSIRILIEEKGENLEICTLHFTKNKKEG
;
A
#
# COMPACT_ATOMS: atom_id res chain seq x y z
N MET A 1 2.54 -4.62 -25.78
CA MET A 1 1.23 -4.63 -25.10
C MET A 1 1.43 -3.90 -23.78
N GLU A 2 0.84 -2.73 -23.60
CA GLU A 2 1.03 -1.94 -22.37
C GLU A 2 0.51 -2.73 -21.15
N ASP A 3 1.30 -2.75 -20.08
CA ASP A 3 0.93 -3.38 -18.81
C ASP A 3 -0.14 -2.51 -18.16
N THR A 4 -1.36 -2.99 -17.99
CA THR A 4 -2.45 -2.22 -17.36
C THR A 4 -2.23 -2.11 -15.84
N ASP A 5 -2.90 -1.18 -15.17
CA ASP A 5 -2.86 -1.08 -13.71
C ASP A 5 -3.29 -2.39 -13.04
N GLU A 6 -4.32 -3.07 -13.56
CA GLU A 6 -4.76 -4.36 -12.98
C GLU A 6 -3.65 -5.42 -13.09
N LYS A 7 -3.00 -5.53 -14.24
CA LYS A 7 -1.90 -6.50 -14.45
C LYS A 7 -0.71 -6.23 -13.52
N ARG A 8 -0.42 -4.96 -13.24
CA ARG A 8 0.65 -4.57 -12.30
C ARG A 8 0.30 -4.98 -10.87
N ILE A 9 -0.93 -4.71 -10.43
CA ILE A 9 -1.40 -5.10 -9.10
C ILE A 9 -1.40 -6.62 -8.93
N GLU A 10 -1.86 -7.38 -9.91
CA GLU A 10 -1.86 -8.85 -9.82
C GLU A 10 -0.43 -9.40 -9.69
N LYS A 11 0.54 -8.88 -10.44
CA LYS A 11 1.96 -9.25 -10.27
C LYS A 11 2.49 -8.91 -8.86
N ILE A 12 2.07 -7.77 -8.31
CA ILE A 12 2.45 -7.37 -6.95
C ILE A 12 1.85 -8.33 -5.91
N LYS A 13 0.59 -8.76 -6.08
CA LYS A 13 -0.05 -9.76 -5.22
C LYS A 13 0.61 -11.13 -5.32
N GLU A 14 0.92 -11.60 -6.52
CA GLU A 14 1.67 -12.86 -6.71
C GLU A 14 3.03 -12.82 -6.00
N LEU A 15 3.73 -11.69 -6.12
CA LEU A 15 5.00 -11.49 -5.42
C LEU A 15 4.81 -11.42 -3.90
N ALA A 16 3.78 -10.72 -3.42
CA ALA A 16 3.45 -10.66 -2.00
C ALA A 16 3.14 -12.04 -1.42
N LYS A 17 2.39 -12.87 -2.15
CA LYS A 17 2.13 -14.26 -1.80
C LYS A 17 3.43 -15.06 -1.72
N SER A 18 4.37 -14.87 -2.64
CA SER A 18 5.69 -15.53 -2.53
C SER A 18 6.43 -15.12 -1.26
N TYR A 19 6.39 -13.83 -0.88
CA TYR A 19 7.03 -13.33 0.33
C TYR A 19 6.35 -13.82 1.61
N TYR A 20 5.06 -14.13 1.56
CA TYR A 20 4.33 -14.67 2.70
C TYR A 20 4.96 -15.98 3.19
N PHE A 21 5.40 -16.83 2.26
CA PHE A 21 5.98 -18.15 2.57
C PHE A 21 7.49 -18.13 2.81
N ILE A 22 8.13 -16.96 2.73
CA ILE A 22 9.54 -16.81 3.10
C ILE A 22 9.62 -16.67 4.62
N ASP A 23 10.67 -17.25 5.22
CA ASP A 23 10.95 -17.07 6.64
C ASP A 23 11.25 -15.61 6.98
N GLU A 24 10.81 -15.18 8.15
CA GLU A 24 10.96 -13.79 8.59
C GLU A 24 12.45 -13.37 8.60
N GLY A 25 12.73 -12.18 8.05
CA GLY A 25 14.07 -11.60 8.06
C GLY A 25 15.01 -12.09 6.95
N ILE A 26 14.61 -13.09 6.16
CA ILE A 26 15.41 -13.53 5.00
C ILE A 26 15.51 -12.39 3.97
N LEU A 27 16.72 -12.15 3.46
CA LEU A 27 16.95 -11.15 2.43
C LEU A 27 16.39 -11.61 1.10
N ILE A 28 15.82 -10.67 0.33
CA ILE A 28 15.35 -10.92 -1.02
C ILE A 28 16.26 -10.24 -2.04
N ASP A 29 16.41 -10.88 -3.19
CA ASP A 29 17.07 -10.29 -4.34
C ASP A 29 16.35 -9.03 -4.81
N LYS A 30 17.14 -8.11 -5.38
CA LYS A 30 16.66 -6.83 -5.93
C LYS A 30 15.77 -6.05 -4.97
N HIS A 31 16.03 -6.10 -3.66
CA HIS A 31 15.18 -5.45 -2.65
C HIS A 31 14.89 -3.95 -2.89
N LEU A 32 15.76 -3.23 -3.59
CA LEU A 32 15.58 -1.81 -3.97
C LEU A 32 14.79 -1.59 -5.27
N GLU A 33 14.45 -2.65 -6.01
CA GLU A 33 13.66 -2.54 -7.24
C GLU A 33 12.28 -1.96 -6.95
N LEU A 34 11.93 -0.92 -7.70
CA LEU A 34 10.64 -0.24 -7.64
C LEU A 34 9.65 -0.94 -8.59
N LEU A 35 8.54 -1.37 -8.04
CA LEU A 35 7.41 -1.93 -8.79
C LEU A 35 6.38 -0.83 -8.98
N ARG A 36 6.08 -0.50 -10.23
CA ARG A 36 5.03 0.47 -10.54
C ARG A 36 3.67 -0.12 -10.17
N VAL A 37 2.91 0.61 -9.37
CA VAL A 37 1.57 0.24 -8.95
C VAL A 37 0.55 0.78 -9.94
N PHE A 38 0.47 2.10 -10.09
CA PHE A 38 -0.45 2.78 -11.00
C PHE A 38 0.01 4.22 -11.28
N ASP A 39 -0.65 4.87 -12.24
CA ASP A 39 -0.48 6.29 -12.53
C ASP A 39 -1.63 7.10 -11.97
N ILE A 40 -1.35 8.17 -11.22
CA ILE A 40 -2.43 9.05 -10.73
C ILE A 40 -3.05 9.82 -11.91
N LYS A 41 -2.28 10.08 -12.96
CA LYS A 41 -2.78 10.75 -14.16
C LYS A 41 -3.93 9.96 -14.80
N GLY A 42 -5.12 10.57 -14.89
CA GLY A 42 -6.26 10.02 -15.62
C GLY A 42 -7.53 9.76 -14.81
N PHE A 43 -7.58 10.10 -13.51
CA PHE A 43 -8.79 9.92 -12.70
C PHE A 43 -9.78 11.10 -12.75
N GLU A 44 -11.08 10.82 -12.61
CA GLU A 44 -12.17 11.79 -12.78
C GLU A 44 -12.22 12.91 -11.72
N ASN A 45 -11.45 12.82 -10.62
CA ASN A 45 -11.39 13.85 -9.55
C ASN A 45 -9.97 14.41 -9.32
N ILE A 46 -9.12 14.38 -10.35
CA ILE A 46 -7.69 14.66 -10.22
C ILE A 46 -7.33 16.13 -9.91
N ALA A 47 -8.22 17.08 -10.21
CA ALA A 47 -7.87 18.50 -10.26
C ALA A 47 -7.28 19.05 -8.96
N THR A 48 -7.75 18.56 -7.81
CA THR A 48 -7.32 18.95 -6.46
C THR A 48 -6.35 17.97 -5.80
N HIS A 49 -6.01 16.86 -6.47
CA HIS A 49 -5.11 15.86 -5.91
C HIS A 49 -3.68 16.42 -5.79
N PRO A 50 -3.02 16.34 -4.61
CA PRO A 50 -1.71 16.96 -4.39
C PRO A 50 -0.60 16.42 -5.32
N HIS A 51 -0.77 15.20 -5.83
CA HIS A 51 0.22 14.51 -6.65
C HIS A 51 -0.31 14.07 -8.03
N ARG A 52 -1.20 14.87 -8.64
CA ARG A 52 -1.94 14.51 -9.87
C ARG A 52 -1.12 14.00 -11.06
N GLU A 53 0.11 14.46 -11.23
CA GLU A 53 0.98 14.05 -12.35
C GLU A 53 1.98 12.95 -11.96
N LYS A 54 1.92 12.45 -10.72
CA LYS A 54 2.91 11.49 -10.21
C LYS A 54 2.50 10.04 -10.47
N ARG A 55 3.51 9.18 -10.44
CA ARG A 55 3.36 7.72 -10.56
C ARG A 55 3.64 7.07 -9.22
N VAL A 56 2.85 6.06 -8.86
CA VAL A 56 2.97 5.38 -7.56
C VAL A 56 3.75 4.08 -7.72
N TYR A 57 4.72 3.87 -6.83
CA TYR A 57 5.58 2.70 -6.79
C TYR A 57 5.61 2.09 -5.39
N ILE A 58 5.96 0.82 -5.31
CA ILE A 58 6.34 0.15 -4.08
C ILE A 58 7.66 -0.58 -4.30
N SER A 59 8.63 -0.41 -3.40
CA SER A 59 9.87 -1.18 -3.48
C SER A 59 9.61 -2.63 -3.07
N ARG A 60 10.38 -3.58 -3.62
CA ARG A 60 10.33 -4.99 -3.18
C ARG A 60 10.56 -5.13 -1.68
N LYS A 61 11.47 -4.33 -1.12
CA LYS A 61 11.73 -4.23 0.32
C LYS A 61 10.48 -3.80 1.10
N ALA A 62 9.83 -2.71 0.69
CA ALA A 62 8.62 -2.22 1.36
C ALA A 62 7.47 -3.25 1.28
N LEU A 63 7.30 -3.88 0.12
CA LEU A 63 6.31 -4.95 -0.06
C LEU A 63 6.57 -6.13 0.88
N LYS A 64 7.83 -6.60 0.95
CA LYS A 64 8.21 -7.69 1.85
C LYS A 64 7.93 -7.33 3.32
N HIS A 65 8.39 -6.16 3.77
CA HIS A 65 8.14 -5.72 5.14
C HIS A 65 6.66 -5.60 5.47
N PHE A 66 5.83 -5.14 4.52
CA PHE A 66 4.38 -5.12 4.68
C PHE A 66 3.83 -6.54 4.88
N VAL A 67 4.19 -7.48 4.01
CA VAL A 67 3.73 -8.87 4.07
C VAL A 67 4.15 -9.53 5.38
N GLU A 68 5.41 -9.42 5.78
CA GLU A 68 5.91 -9.98 7.05
C GLU A 68 5.17 -9.39 8.26
N SER A 69 5.05 -8.06 8.30
CA SER A 69 4.36 -7.36 9.39
C SER A 69 2.89 -7.78 9.49
N ARG A 70 2.19 -7.95 8.35
CA ARG A 70 0.78 -8.37 8.33
C ARG A 70 0.62 -9.85 8.62
N ARG A 71 1.49 -10.72 8.11
CA ARG A 71 1.49 -12.15 8.45
C ARG A 71 1.59 -12.33 9.96
N ALA A 72 2.60 -11.73 10.58
CA ALA A 72 2.82 -11.79 12.03
C ALA A 72 1.65 -11.23 12.86
N GLU A 73 0.91 -10.25 12.33
CA GLU A 73 -0.25 -9.66 13.00
C GLU A 73 -1.52 -10.50 12.82
N LEU A 74 -1.78 -10.98 11.60
CA LEU A 74 -3.02 -11.65 11.22
C LEU A 74 -3.05 -13.11 11.67
N GLU A 75 -1.94 -13.85 11.58
CA GLU A 75 -1.88 -15.27 12.00
C GLU A 75 -2.15 -15.46 13.51
N LYS A 76 -2.17 -14.38 14.31
CA LYS A 76 -2.61 -14.41 15.71
C LYS A 76 -4.10 -14.70 15.87
N TYR A 77 -4.91 -14.37 14.85
CA TYR A 77 -6.37 -14.37 14.93
C TYR A 77 -7.07 -14.96 13.69
N HIS A 78 -6.31 -15.25 12.64
CA HIS A 78 -6.82 -15.68 11.33
C HIS A 78 -6.08 -16.93 10.86
N THR A 79 -6.75 -17.70 10.00
CA THR A 79 -6.08 -18.75 9.24
C THR A 79 -5.14 -18.15 8.20
N GLU A 80 -4.20 -18.95 7.68
CA GLU A 80 -3.31 -18.55 6.59
C GLU A 80 -4.09 -18.00 5.38
N GLU A 81 -5.16 -18.71 4.98
CA GLU A 81 -5.99 -18.31 3.84
C GLU A 81 -6.67 -16.95 4.07
N GLU A 82 -7.19 -16.71 5.28
CA GLU A 82 -7.79 -15.43 5.66
C GLU A 82 -6.74 -14.31 5.71
N ALA A 83 -5.54 -14.60 6.21
CA ALA A 83 -4.45 -13.63 6.27
C ALA A 83 -4.02 -13.19 4.86
N LEU A 84 -3.83 -14.15 3.94
CA LEU A 84 -3.55 -13.88 2.53
C LEU A 84 -4.66 -13.08 1.86
N LYS A 85 -5.93 -13.46 2.05
CA LYS A 85 -7.09 -12.70 1.51
C LYS A 85 -7.09 -11.24 1.97
N ARG A 86 -6.74 -10.97 3.23
CA ARG A 86 -6.65 -9.60 3.76
C ARG A 86 -5.47 -8.83 3.15
N ILE A 87 -4.31 -9.47 3.01
CA ILE A 87 -3.14 -8.87 2.35
C ILE A 87 -3.47 -8.53 0.89
N ASP A 88 -4.09 -9.46 0.15
CA ASP A 88 -4.52 -9.25 -1.23
C ASP A 88 -5.54 -8.12 -1.36
N PHE A 89 -6.50 -8.04 -0.42
CA PHE A 89 -7.43 -6.92 -0.33
C PHE A 89 -6.68 -5.59 -0.17
N ALA A 90 -5.76 -5.50 0.80
CA ALA A 90 -5.03 -4.26 1.05
C ALA A 90 -4.20 -3.80 -0.16
N LEU A 91 -3.57 -4.74 -0.88
CA LEU A 91 -2.81 -4.45 -2.10
C LEU A 91 -3.73 -4.03 -3.25
N GLY A 92 -4.89 -4.68 -3.39
CA GLY A 92 -5.90 -4.33 -4.39
C GLY A 92 -6.47 -2.93 -4.20
N GLU A 93 -6.59 -2.49 -2.95
CA GLU A 93 -7.17 -1.20 -2.59
C GLU A 93 -6.19 -0.03 -2.64
N ILE A 94 -4.89 -0.24 -2.91
CA ILE A 94 -3.87 0.84 -2.92
C ILE A 94 -4.33 2.03 -3.78
N LYS A 95 -4.79 1.75 -4.99
CA LYS A 95 -5.26 2.76 -5.95
C LYS A 95 -6.43 3.57 -5.38
N GLU A 96 -7.43 2.87 -4.83
CA GLU A 96 -8.62 3.49 -4.27
C GLU A 96 -8.30 4.34 -3.02
N VAL A 97 -7.38 3.87 -2.17
CA VAL A 97 -6.93 4.60 -0.98
C VAL A 97 -6.19 5.89 -1.38
N VAL A 98 -5.36 5.86 -2.41
CA VAL A 98 -4.58 7.03 -2.83
C VAL A 98 -5.41 8.03 -3.63
N VAL A 99 -6.30 7.58 -4.51
CA VAL A 99 -7.09 8.46 -5.39
C VAL A 99 -8.33 9.00 -4.69
N ASN A 100 -9.01 8.15 -3.93
CA ASN A 100 -10.31 8.44 -3.31
C ASN A 100 -10.22 8.36 -1.77
N TYR A 101 -9.14 8.86 -1.16
CA TYR A 101 -8.99 8.87 0.29
C TYR A 101 -10.14 9.60 1.00
N HIS A 102 -10.46 9.17 2.22
CA HIS A 102 -11.32 9.94 3.13
C HIS A 102 -10.53 11.00 3.89
N SER A 103 -9.24 10.74 4.14
CA SER A 103 -8.37 11.68 4.84
C SER A 103 -6.96 11.67 4.24
N TYR A 104 -6.38 12.87 4.17
CA TYR A 104 -5.01 13.10 3.74
C TYR A 104 -4.30 13.94 4.80
N THR A 105 -3.09 13.53 5.18
CA THR A 105 -2.25 14.28 6.10
C THR A 105 -0.85 14.40 5.52
N ARG A 106 -0.25 15.58 5.61
CA ARG A 106 1.13 15.84 5.23
C ARG A 106 1.91 16.22 6.48
N GLU A 107 2.98 15.49 6.74
CA GLU A 107 3.87 15.74 7.87
C GLU A 107 5.28 15.95 7.33
N ARG A 108 5.97 16.97 7.83
CA ARG A 108 7.38 17.21 7.53
C ARG A 108 8.21 16.68 8.68
N THR A 109 9.18 15.83 8.39
CA THR A 109 10.10 15.31 9.39
C THR A 109 11.25 16.28 9.67
N ASP A 110 11.99 16.06 10.74
CA ASP A 110 13.11 16.92 11.18
C ASP A 110 14.24 16.99 10.14
N ASP A 111 14.41 15.94 9.33
CA ASP A 111 15.33 15.87 8.19
C ASP A 111 14.75 16.47 6.89
N GLY A 112 13.59 17.10 6.97
CA GLY A 112 12.97 17.85 5.88
C GLY A 112 12.24 17.01 4.83
N ILE A 113 12.09 15.70 5.05
CA ILE A 113 11.34 14.79 4.18
C ILE A 113 9.84 15.00 4.38
N GLU A 114 9.09 14.99 3.29
CA GLU A 114 7.65 15.08 3.33
C GLU A 114 7.02 13.70 3.29
N LYS A 115 6.23 13.41 4.33
CA LYS A 115 5.47 12.18 4.49
C LYS A 115 4.01 12.46 4.21
N HIS A 116 3.45 11.69 3.28
CA HIS A 116 2.08 11.81 2.85
C HIS A 116 1.30 10.59 3.30
N PHE A 117 0.26 10.82 4.09
CA PHE A 117 -0.59 9.77 4.61
C PHE A 117 -1.95 9.83 3.94
N TYR A 118 -2.30 8.74 3.28
CA TYR A 118 -3.62 8.53 2.70
C TYR A 118 -4.36 7.51 3.53
N ALA A 119 -5.62 7.76 3.85
CA ALA A 119 -6.44 6.77 4.54
C ALA A 119 -7.86 6.71 4.00
N ARG A 120 -8.36 5.47 3.94
CA ARG A 120 -9.72 5.17 3.49
C ARG A 120 -10.37 4.15 4.41
N ASN A 121 -11.62 4.44 4.73
CA ASN A 121 -12.46 3.63 5.61
C ASN A 121 -13.35 2.69 4.77
N TYR A 122 -13.36 1.41 5.14
CA TYR A 122 -14.15 0.36 4.48
C TYR A 122 -15.13 -0.34 5.43
N HIS A 123 -15.43 0.26 6.59
CA HIS A 123 -16.26 -0.38 7.61
C HIS A 123 -17.69 -0.67 7.16
N SER A 124 -18.28 0.17 6.30
CA SER A 124 -19.59 -0.10 5.68
C SER A 124 -19.61 -1.35 4.80
N GLN A 125 -18.44 -1.86 4.41
CA GLN A 125 -18.26 -3.07 3.61
C GLN A 125 -17.75 -4.26 4.45
N GLY A 126 -17.70 -4.12 5.78
CA GLY A 126 -17.19 -5.15 6.70
C GLY A 126 -15.66 -5.34 6.65
N GLN A 127 -14.92 -4.38 6.07
CA GLN A 127 -13.47 -4.45 5.88
C GLN A 127 -12.71 -3.47 6.81
N PRO A 128 -11.42 -3.71 7.11
CA PRO A 128 -10.62 -2.78 7.89
C PRO A 128 -10.32 -1.50 7.11
N SER A 129 -10.12 -0.40 7.84
CA SER A 129 -9.59 0.83 7.26
C SER A 129 -8.13 0.63 6.84
N ILE A 130 -7.75 1.24 5.72
CA ILE A 130 -6.38 1.15 5.18
C ILE A 130 -5.74 2.53 5.26
N ARG A 131 -4.50 2.59 5.75
CA ARG A 131 -3.63 3.77 5.73
C ARG A 131 -2.35 3.47 4.97
N ILE A 132 -1.96 4.38 4.07
CA ILE A 132 -0.75 4.29 3.24
C ILE A 132 0.15 5.49 3.56
N LEU A 133 1.40 5.21 3.90
CA LEU A 133 2.46 6.21 3.93
C LEU A 133 3.20 6.20 2.59
N ILE A 134 3.24 7.37 1.97
CA ILE A 134 3.94 7.64 0.72
C ILE A 134 4.95 8.76 0.94
N GLU A 135 6.14 8.60 0.36
CA GLU A 135 7.15 9.66 0.27
C GLU A 135 7.29 10.10 -1.18
N GLU A 136 7.42 11.41 -1.40
CA GLU A 136 7.72 11.96 -2.73
C GLU A 136 9.24 11.91 -2.98
N LYS A 137 9.63 11.27 -4.09
CA LYS A 137 11.03 11.18 -4.54
C LYS A 137 11.11 11.55 -6.02
N GLY A 138 11.45 12.81 -6.27
CA GLY A 138 11.48 13.36 -7.63
C GLY A 138 10.11 13.24 -8.30
N GLU A 139 10.01 12.51 -9.42
CA GLU A 139 8.73 12.30 -10.13
C GLU A 139 7.90 11.10 -9.64
N ASN A 140 8.38 10.41 -8.60
CA ASN A 140 7.77 9.21 -8.09
C ASN A 140 7.18 9.43 -6.70
N LEU A 141 6.08 8.72 -6.44
CA LEU A 141 5.55 8.49 -5.11
C LEU A 141 5.89 7.06 -4.69
N GLU A 142 6.60 6.90 -3.58
CA GLU A 142 7.02 5.59 -3.09
C GLU A 142 6.23 5.21 -1.84
N ILE A 143 5.47 4.11 -1.93
CA ILE A 143 4.80 3.49 -0.80
C ILE A 143 5.88 2.93 0.12
N CYS A 144 5.94 3.51 1.31
CA CYS A 144 6.87 3.09 2.35
C CYS A 144 6.21 2.03 3.23
N THR A 145 4.96 2.25 3.63
CA THR A 145 4.20 1.32 4.47
C THR A 145 2.72 1.33 4.15
N LEU A 146 2.08 0.19 4.44
CA LEU A 146 0.64 -0.05 4.30
C LEU A 146 0.15 -0.68 5.61
N HIS A 147 -0.90 -0.13 6.22
CA HIS A 147 -1.39 -0.56 7.52
C HIS A 147 -2.91 -0.75 7.53
N PHE A 148 -3.36 -1.80 8.22
CA PHE A 148 -4.73 -1.84 8.70
C PHE A 148 -4.82 -0.99 9.95
N THR A 149 -5.77 -0.06 9.98
CA THR A 149 -6.10 0.68 11.19
C THR A 149 -7.37 0.07 11.79
N LYS A 150 -7.28 -0.39 13.04
CA LYS A 150 -8.44 -0.83 13.80
C LYS A 150 -9.37 0.37 14.06
N ASN A 151 -10.65 0.10 14.25
CA ASN A 151 -11.59 1.09 14.78
C ASN A 151 -10.95 1.73 16.02
N LYS A 152 -10.88 3.07 16.07
CA LYS A 152 -11.16 3.70 17.36
C LYS A 152 -12.57 3.27 17.67
N LYS A 153 -12.77 2.39 18.67
CA LYS A 153 -14.08 2.31 19.29
C LYS A 153 -14.41 3.76 19.66
N GLU A 154 -15.47 4.31 19.08
CA GLU A 154 -16.12 5.44 19.72
C GLU A 154 -16.46 4.95 21.13
N GLY A 155 -15.71 5.48 22.10
CA GLY A 155 -15.92 5.24 23.51
C GLY A 155 -16.93 6.23 24.04
#